data_AF-A0A0F8ZCD6-F1
#
_entry.id   AF-A0A0F8ZCD6-F1
#
_cell.length_a   1.000
_cell.length_b   1.000
_cell.length_c   1.000
_cell.angle_alpha   90.00
_cell.angle_beta   90.00
_cell.angle_gamma   90.00
#
_symmetry.space_group_name_H-M   'P 1'
#
loop_
_entity.id
_entity.type
_entity.pdbx_description
1 polymer ?
#
loop_
_entity_poly.entity_id
_entity_poly.type
_entity_poly.pdbx_seq_one_letter_code
_entity_poly.pdbx_strand_id
1 'polypeptide(L)' 'RLPRHPLVSRGYPSIGCAPCTSRVGAGEDERAGRWRGEDKQECGIHFENGRMVRTPAA' A
#
# COMPACT_ATOMS: atom_id res chain seq x y z
N ARG A 1 3.79 -23.88 -4.32
CA ARG A 1 3.78 -22.77 -3.34
C ARG A 1 4.87 -21.78 -3.74
N LEU A 2 4.55 -20.49 -3.87
CA LEU A 2 5.53 -19.46 -4.27
C LEU A 2 6.22 -18.83 -3.05
N PRO A 3 7.51 -18.44 -3.16
CA PRO A 3 8.19 -17.70 -2.11
C PRO A 3 7.54 -16.32 -1.91
N ARG A 4 7.40 -15.90 -0.66
CA ARG A 4 6.96 -14.54 -0.34
C ARG A 4 8.10 -13.55 -0.56
N HIS A 5 7.75 -12.31 -0.86
CA HIS A 5 8.73 -11.24 -0.95
C HIS A 5 9.45 -11.04 0.40
N PRO A 6 10.79 -10.91 0.45
CA PRO A 6 11.55 -10.83 1.70
C PRO A 6 11.16 -9.66 2.62
N LEU A 7 10.64 -8.56 2.07
CA LEU A 7 10.21 -7.41 2.88
C LEU A 7 8.94 -7.68 3.69
N VAL A 8 8.13 -8.68 3.32
CA VAL A 8 6.93 -9.03 4.08
C VAL A 8 7.30 -9.45 5.51
N SER A 9 8.33 -10.27 5.68
CA SER A 9 8.80 -10.67 7.01
C SER A 9 9.51 -9.54 7.76
N ARG A 10 9.87 -8.45 7.09
CA ARG A 10 10.46 -7.24 7.69
C ARG A 10 9.41 -6.19 8.06
N GLY A 11 8.12 -6.53 8.00
CA GLY A 11 7.02 -5.64 8.38
C GLY A 11 6.47 -4.78 7.25
N TYR A 12 6.71 -5.15 5.98
CA TYR A 12 6.12 -4.48 4.82
C TYR A 12 5.08 -5.38 4.13
N PRO A 13 3.84 -5.46 4.65
CA PRO A 13 2.79 -6.29 4.04
C PRO A 13 2.28 -5.72 2.71
N SER A 14 2.29 -4.39 2.53
CA SER A 14 1.99 -3.71 1.27
C SER A 14 3.23 -3.02 0.71
N ILE A 15 3.68 -3.42 -0.49
CA ILE A 15 4.95 -2.99 -1.08
C ILE A 15 4.70 -2.29 -2.41
N GLY A 16 5.30 -1.11 -2.61
CA GLY A 16 5.44 -0.47 -3.92
C GLY A 16 6.72 0.36 -3.98
N CYS A 17 6.67 1.59 -4.49
CA CYS A 17 7.87 2.44 -4.59
C CYS A 17 8.53 2.70 -3.23
N ALA A 18 9.86 2.69 -3.19
CA ALA A 18 10.66 2.90 -1.99
C ALA A 18 10.31 4.17 -1.17
N PRO A 19 10.08 5.36 -1.76
CA PRO A 19 9.80 6.56 -0.96
C PRO A 19 8.41 6.59 -0.31
N CYS A 20 7.47 5.79 -0.79
CA CYS A 20 6.07 5.79 -0.34
C CYS A 20 5.67 4.46 0.33
N THR A 21 6.64 3.73 0.89
CA THR A 21 6.42 2.45 1.54
C THR A 21 7.13 2.40 2.88
N SER A 22 6.36 2.32 3.96
CA SER A 22 6.86 2.18 5.33
C SER A 22 6.39 0.86 5.96
N ARG A 23 7.04 0.45 7.05
CA ARG A 23 6.58 -0.71 7.82
C ARG A 23 5.25 -0.41 8.48
N VAL A 24 4.47 -1.45 8.77
CA VAL A 24 3.26 -1.34 9.59
C VAL A 24 3.50 -1.83 11.01
N GLY A 25 2.81 -1.20 11.96
CA GLY A 25 2.78 -1.59 13.37
C GLY A 25 1.79 -2.73 13.64
N ALA A 26 1.78 -3.24 14.87
CA ALA A 26 0.78 -4.21 15.31
C ALA A 26 -0.61 -3.54 15.37
N GLY A 27 -1.61 -4.17 14.76
CA GLY A 27 -2.99 -3.65 14.72
C GLY A 27 -3.22 -2.55 13.67
N GLU A 28 -2.19 -2.10 12.96
CA GLU A 28 -2.38 -1.22 11.80
C GLU A 28 -2.95 -1.99 10.61
N ASP A 29 -3.66 -1.26 9.74
CA ASP A 29 -4.07 -1.76 8.44
C ASP A 29 -2.85 -2.20 7.60
N GLU A 30 -2.97 -3.30 6.85
CA GLU A 30 -1.87 -3.88 6.09
C GLU A 30 -1.30 -2.93 5.01
N ARG A 31 -2.09 -1.94 4.57
CA ARG A 31 -1.69 -0.91 3.61
C ARG A 31 -1.37 0.43 4.27
N ALA A 32 -1.51 0.58 5.58
CA ALA A 32 -1.24 1.83 6.31
C ALA A 32 0.14 2.43 5.98
N GLY A 33 1.13 1.57 5.74
CA GLY A 33 2.48 1.97 5.37
C GLY A 33 2.61 2.74 4.04
N ARG A 34 1.57 2.76 3.20
CA ARG A 34 1.52 3.45 1.89
C ARG A 34 1.15 4.94 1.99
N TRP A 35 0.49 5.33 3.08
CA TRP A 35 -0.06 6.69 3.29
C TRP A 35 0.31 7.25 4.67
N ARG A 36 1.56 7.06 5.07
CA ARG A 36 2.04 7.47 6.40
C ARG A 36 1.99 9.00 6.54
N GLY A 37 1.09 9.50 7.38
CA GLY A 37 0.94 10.95 7.59
C GLY A 37 0.16 11.66 6.48
N GLU A 38 -0.49 10.91 5.58
CA GLU A 38 -1.28 11.41 4.48
C GLU A 38 -2.67 10.78 4.52
N ASP A 39 -3.66 11.43 3.90
CA ASP A 39 -4.95 10.77 3.66
C ASP A 39 -4.76 9.59 2.71
N LYS A 40 -5.53 8.53 2.92
CA LYS A 40 -5.47 7.38 2.04
C LYS A 40 -5.95 7.80 0.64
N GLN A 41 -5.19 7.47 -0.39
CA GLN A 41 -5.57 7.69 -1.78
C GLN A 41 -5.07 6.57 -2.67
N GLU A 42 -5.89 6.09 -3.59
CA GLU A 42 -5.47 5.02 -4.49
C GLU A 42 -4.43 5.51 -5.52
N CYS A 43 -3.48 4.63 -5.85
CA CYS A 43 -2.43 4.95 -6.80
C CYS A 43 -2.99 5.11 -8.22
N GLY A 44 -2.32 5.84 -9.11
CA GLY A 44 -2.76 6.03 -10.49
C GLY A 44 -2.80 4.74 -11.36
N ILE A 45 -2.41 3.59 -10.80
CA ILE A 45 -2.57 2.27 -11.43
C ILE A 45 -3.97 1.69 -11.27
N HIS A 46 -4.83 2.33 -10.46
CA HIS A 46 -6.16 1.84 -10.17
C HIS A 46 -7.18 2.36 -11.19
N PHE A 47 -8.06 1.46 -11.63
CA PHE A 47 -9.13 1.76 -12.59
C PHE A 47 -10.48 1.37 -12.00
N GLU A 48 -11.47 2.25 -12.15
CA GLU A 48 -12.87 1.96 -11.86
C GLU A 48 -13.65 2.07 -13.17
N ASN A 49 -14.43 1.04 -13.50
CA ASN A 49 -15.24 0.99 -14.73
C ASN A 49 -14.44 1.32 -16.03
N GLY A 50 -13.18 0.86 -16.10
CA GLY A 50 -12.30 1.08 -17.26
C GLY A 50 -11.68 2.48 -17.36
N ARG A 51 -11.86 3.34 -16.35
CA ARG A 51 -11.21 4.66 -16.28
C ARG A 51 -10.21 4.72 -15.13
N MET A 52 -9.07 5.35 -15.35
CA MET A 52 -8.08 5.63 -14.31
C MET A 52 -8.70 6.59 -13.30
N VAL A 53 -8.69 6.23 -12.02
CA VAL A 53 -9.25 7.07 -10.96
C VAL A 53 -8.18 7.40 -9.93
N ARG A 54 -8.17 8.66 -9.49
CA ARG A 54 -7.46 9.11 -8.29
C ARG A 54 -8.50 9.45 -7.24
N THR A 55 -9.06 8.42 -6.62
CA THR A 55 -10.05 8.57 -5.56
C THR A 55 -9.33 8.62 -4.21
N PRO A 56 -9.75 9.51 -3.29
CA PRO A 56 -9.43 9.34 -1.87
C PRO A 56 -9.95 7.98 -1.42
N ALA A 57 -9.07 7.16 -0.85
CA ALA A 57 -9.46 5.89 -0.26
C ALA A 57 -10.14 6.18 1.09
N ALA A 58 -11.30 5.57 1.31
CA ALA A 58 -12.07 5.70 2.55
C ALA A 58 -11.39 5.04 3.77
#